data_AF-A0AAX1Q7H3-F1
#
_entry.id   AF-A0AAX1Q7H3-F1
#
_cell.length_a   1.000
_cell.length_b   1.000
_cell.length_c   1.000
_cell.angle_alpha   90.00
_cell.angle_beta   90.00
_cell.angle_gamma   90.00
#
_symmetry.space_group_name_H-M   'P 1'
#
loop_
_entity.id
_entity.type
_entity.pdbx_description
1 polymer ?
#
loop_
_entity_poly.entity_id
_entity_poly.type
_entity_poly.pdbx_seq_one_letter_code
_entity_poly.pdbx_strand_id
1 'polypeptide(L)'
;MSFTSPLPIWNNPGQKPPASTIERGWGAGEYPPADWFNWQWYTAYKALEEIQKLAATTTDLDAHTKDTTLHVSITEKTAWNDKETKSGAQTKANTAEENAKTYVNQQVGDKTTLLTANKTNLTAAVNELFTSANNGKEGIANVIGAPLTKDQTFAQMKTSIQTLKNQLATNLVAQEQPAQGSESLQALINKVPNIYTGKKWARGTGEGIQDGTIFKRLGGNDNAYPYLDIAGLDFIPGVVVAVQSGSPYHYVTVYTQYPLVDGLQACTAYMRGDATANTNVYATSFDTLNIGMKNGHFLLPLGAAGAFKWIAYEW
;
A
#
# COMPACT_ATOMS: atom_id res chain seq x y z
N MET A 1 -92.10 23.86 21.80
CA MET A 1 -93.40 24.44 22.19
C MET A 1 -93.12 25.56 23.16
N SER A 2 -93.64 26.75 22.91
CA SER A 2 -93.71 27.81 23.90
C SER A 2 -95.16 27.88 24.39
N PHE A 3 -95.37 27.61 25.68
CA PHE A 3 -96.68 27.78 26.30
C PHE A 3 -96.96 29.29 26.41
N THR A 4 -97.93 29.79 25.64
CA THR A 4 -98.29 31.22 25.60
C THR A 4 -99.49 31.56 26.49
N SER A 5 -100.35 30.58 26.78
CA SER A 5 -101.51 30.77 27.65
C SER A 5 -101.11 30.73 29.13
N PRO A 6 -101.66 31.63 29.98
CA PRO A 6 -101.43 31.57 31.42
C PRO A 6 -102.04 30.29 32.01
N LEU A 7 -101.36 29.69 32.98
CA LEU A 7 -101.90 28.55 33.71
C LEU A 7 -103.22 28.93 34.39
N PRO A 8 -104.24 28.05 34.40
CA PRO A 8 -105.46 28.26 35.16
C PRO A 8 -105.17 28.06 36.67
N ILE A 9 -104.54 29.06 37.29
CA ILE A 9 -104.08 28.97 38.68
C ILE A 9 -105.28 28.73 39.60
N TRP A 10 -105.26 27.60 40.29
CA TRP A 10 -106.25 27.25 41.31
C TRP A 10 -105.52 26.75 42.55
N ASN A 11 -105.50 27.54 43.63
CA ASN A 11 -104.69 27.26 44.82
C ASN A 11 -105.44 26.50 45.92
N ASN A 12 -106.77 26.45 45.87
CA ASN A 12 -107.56 25.72 46.85
C ASN A 12 -107.53 24.21 46.53
N PRO A 13 -106.89 23.35 47.34
CA PRO A 13 -106.76 21.92 47.04
C PRO A 13 -108.09 21.16 47.10
N GLY A 14 -109.12 21.73 47.75
CA GLY A 14 -110.42 21.09 47.89
C GLY A 14 -110.36 19.72 48.58
N GLN A 15 -111.41 18.93 48.39
CA GLN A 15 -111.47 17.53 48.82
C GLN A 15 -111.74 16.62 47.63
N LYS A 16 -110.97 15.54 47.54
CA LYS A 16 -111.17 14.52 46.52
C LYS A 16 -112.56 13.89 46.68
N PRO A 17 -113.39 13.81 45.61
CA PRO A 17 -114.67 13.11 45.67
C PRO A 17 -114.47 11.62 45.97
N PRO A 18 -115.46 10.94 46.57
CA PRO A 18 -115.47 9.49 46.71
C PRO A 18 -115.26 8.78 45.35
N ALA A 19 -114.66 7.60 45.37
CA ALA A 19 -114.38 6.82 44.15
C ALA A 19 -115.64 6.56 43.32
N SER A 20 -116.76 6.24 43.97
CA SER A 20 -118.06 6.04 43.33
C SER A 20 -118.55 7.26 42.53
N THR A 21 -118.22 8.47 42.97
CA THR A 21 -118.57 9.72 42.28
C THR A 21 -117.63 9.99 41.11
N ILE A 22 -116.33 9.71 41.24
CA ILE A 22 -115.35 9.85 40.16
C ILE A 22 -115.68 8.90 39.00
N GLU A 23 -116.09 7.67 39.29
CA GLU A 23 -116.41 6.64 38.30
C GLU A 23 -117.75 6.89 37.59
N ARG A 24 -118.77 7.34 38.32
CA ARG A 24 -120.12 7.58 37.78
C ARG A 24 -120.24 8.94 37.07
N GLY A 25 -119.41 9.91 37.43
CA GLY A 25 -119.56 11.30 37.00
C GLY A 25 -120.71 12.03 37.70
N TRP A 26 -120.94 13.29 37.31
CA TRP A 26 -122.01 14.12 37.87
C TRP A 26 -123.39 13.66 37.39
N GLY A 27 -124.30 13.38 38.31
CA GLY A 27 -125.70 13.05 37.99
C GLY A 27 -126.52 14.29 37.65
N ALA A 28 -127.57 14.12 36.84
CA ALA A 28 -128.50 15.19 36.51
C ALA A 28 -129.25 15.68 37.77
N GLY A 29 -129.19 16.97 38.06
CA GLY A 29 -129.80 17.57 39.27
C GLY A 29 -128.97 17.44 40.55
N GLU A 30 -127.77 16.85 40.49
CA GLU A 30 -126.82 16.87 41.61
C GLU A 30 -126.10 18.21 41.67
N TYR A 31 -125.88 18.70 42.90
CA TYR A 31 -125.12 19.93 43.16
C TYR A 31 -123.82 19.53 43.87
N PRO A 32 -122.71 19.31 43.13
CA PRO A 32 -121.47 18.89 43.74
C PRO A 32 -120.95 19.95 44.71
N PRO A 33 -120.41 19.55 45.89
CA PRO A 33 -119.73 20.46 46.79
C PRO A 33 -118.65 21.26 46.06
N ALA A 34 -118.52 22.55 46.40
CA ALA A 34 -117.46 23.39 45.86
C ALA A 34 -116.06 22.78 46.07
N ASP A 35 -115.86 22.06 47.17
CA ASP A 35 -114.60 21.36 47.47
C ASP A 35 -114.21 20.29 46.45
N TRP A 36 -115.18 19.66 45.80
CA TRP A 36 -114.92 18.66 44.77
C TRP A 36 -114.46 19.30 43.45
N PHE A 37 -115.09 20.43 43.09
CA PHE A 37 -114.61 21.24 41.96
C PHE A 37 -113.25 21.86 42.24
N ASN A 38 -113.02 22.34 43.47
CA ASN A 38 -111.71 22.83 43.92
C ASN A 38 -110.62 21.76 43.72
N TRP A 39 -110.88 20.52 44.11
CA TRP A 39 -109.95 19.40 43.90
C TRP A 39 -109.68 19.11 42.42
N GLN A 40 -110.72 19.06 41.59
CA GLN A 40 -110.57 18.81 40.15
C GLN A 40 -109.76 19.91 39.47
N TRP A 41 -110.05 21.18 39.74
CA TRP A 41 -109.34 22.31 39.17
C TRP A 41 -107.91 22.43 39.69
N TYR A 42 -107.68 22.20 40.99
CA TYR A 42 -106.35 22.17 41.59
C TYR A 42 -105.47 21.07 40.99
N THR A 43 -105.99 19.84 40.87
CA THR A 43 -105.24 18.71 40.28
C THR A 43 -104.96 18.92 38.80
N ALA A 44 -105.92 19.43 38.03
CA ALA A 44 -105.71 19.79 36.62
C ALA A 44 -104.67 20.90 36.47
N TYR A 45 -104.73 21.95 37.30
CA TYR A 45 -103.72 23.00 37.36
C TYR A 45 -102.32 22.42 37.65
N LYS A 46 -102.19 21.56 38.67
CA LYS A 46 -100.91 20.95 39.05
C LYS A 46 -100.33 20.04 37.97
N ALA A 47 -101.16 19.25 37.29
CA ALA A 47 -100.72 18.45 36.16
C ALA A 47 -100.22 19.32 34.99
N LEU A 48 -100.94 20.41 34.67
CA LEU A 48 -100.51 21.36 33.64
C LEU A 48 -99.23 22.11 34.03
N GLU A 49 -99.09 22.49 35.30
CA GLU A 49 -97.89 23.12 35.86
C GLU A 49 -96.67 22.19 35.76
N GLU A 50 -96.82 20.92 36.10
CA GLU A 50 -95.77 19.91 36.01
C GLU A 50 -95.32 19.70 34.56
N ILE A 51 -96.28 19.54 33.63
CA ILE A 51 -95.98 19.41 32.20
C ILE A 51 -95.23 20.65 31.69
N GLN A 52 -95.66 21.85 32.05
CA GLN A 52 -95.00 23.08 31.61
C GLN A 52 -93.59 23.25 32.19
N LYS A 53 -93.33 22.77 33.42
CA LYS A 53 -92.01 22.84 34.07
C LYS A 53 -91.02 21.80 33.56
N LEU A 54 -91.50 20.61 33.19
CA LEU A 54 -90.64 19.47 32.81
C LEU A 54 -90.52 19.26 31.30
N ALA A 55 -91.41 19.85 30.50
CA ALA A 55 -91.36 19.71 29.05
C ALA A 55 -90.11 20.36 28.47
N ALA A 56 -89.40 19.63 27.60
CA ALA A 56 -88.38 20.21 26.75
C ALA A 56 -89.03 21.23 25.79
N THR A 57 -88.50 22.44 25.79
CA THR A 57 -88.97 23.50 24.93
C THR A 57 -88.37 23.37 23.53
N THR A 58 -88.93 24.11 22.58
CA THR A 58 -88.30 24.25 21.25
C THR A 58 -86.95 24.97 21.35
N THR A 59 -86.75 25.81 22.36
CA THR A 59 -85.47 26.47 22.61
C THR A 59 -84.40 25.48 23.05
N ASP A 60 -84.75 24.51 23.91
CA ASP A 60 -83.82 23.46 24.34
C ASP A 60 -83.38 22.58 23.17
N LEU A 61 -84.33 22.20 22.30
CA LEU A 61 -84.03 21.42 21.10
C LEU A 61 -83.22 22.23 20.06
N ASP A 62 -83.56 23.50 19.85
CA ASP A 62 -82.81 24.40 18.98
C ASP A 62 -81.38 24.61 19.48
N ALA A 63 -81.19 24.79 20.79
CA ALA A 63 -79.87 24.91 21.40
C ALA A 63 -79.05 23.64 21.18
N HIS A 64 -79.63 22.46 21.40
CA HIS A 64 -78.95 21.18 21.16
C HIS A 64 -78.60 20.95 19.68
N THR A 65 -79.53 21.25 18.76
CA THR A 65 -79.32 21.03 17.31
C THR A 65 -78.35 22.03 16.69
N LYS A 66 -78.22 23.24 17.26
CA LYS A 66 -77.24 24.26 16.84
C LYS A 66 -75.87 24.10 17.51
N ASP A 67 -75.73 23.22 18.51
CA ASP A 67 -74.46 22.98 19.19
C ASP A 67 -73.51 22.13 18.34
N THR A 68 -72.69 22.79 17.54
CA THR A 68 -71.70 22.14 16.68
C THR A 68 -70.50 21.56 17.44
N THR A 69 -70.42 21.73 18.76
CA THR A 69 -69.30 21.19 19.56
C THR A 69 -69.56 19.76 20.03
N LEU A 70 -70.84 19.40 20.19
CA LEU A 70 -71.27 18.07 20.60
C LEU A 70 -71.54 17.14 19.41
N HIS A 71 -71.86 17.71 18.24
CA HIS A 71 -72.12 16.96 17.02
C HIS A 71 -70.88 16.84 16.15
N VAL A 72 -70.77 15.70 15.46
CA VAL A 72 -69.68 15.44 14.51
C VAL A 72 -70.23 15.43 13.09
N SER A 73 -69.56 16.16 12.20
CA SER A 73 -69.85 16.14 10.79
C SER A 73 -69.35 14.87 10.11
N ILE A 74 -69.87 14.58 8.92
CA ILE A 74 -69.37 13.49 8.08
C ILE A 74 -67.90 13.74 7.70
N THR A 75 -67.54 14.99 7.43
CA THR A 75 -66.17 15.41 7.09
C THR A 75 -65.17 15.06 8.19
N GLU A 76 -65.52 15.31 9.46
CA GLU A 76 -64.65 14.98 10.60
C GLU A 76 -64.46 13.48 10.75
N LYS A 77 -65.51 12.68 10.60
CA LYS A 77 -65.41 11.21 10.64
C LYS A 77 -64.48 10.68 9.57
N THR A 78 -64.58 11.20 8.34
CA THR A 78 -63.65 10.84 7.25
C THR A 78 -62.22 11.23 7.61
N ALA A 79 -61.99 12.46 8.06
CA ALA A 79 -60.66 12.93 8.45
C ALA A 79 -60.04 12.14 9.61
N TRP A 80 -60.84 11.62 10.54
CA TRP A 80 -60.37 10.74 11.62
C TRP A 80 -60.06 9.33 11.12
N ASN A 81 -60.90 8.78 10.23
CA ASN A 81 -60.68 7.47 9.63
C ASN A 81 -59.45 7.45 8.71
N ASP A 82 -59.13 8.58 8.07
CA ASP A 82 -57.95 8.75 7.21
C ASP A 82 -56.65 9.00 8.00
N LYS A 83 -56.71 9.09 9.34
CA LYS A 83 -55.49 9.24 10.14
C LYS A 83 -54.61 8.01 10.01
N GLU A 84 -53.30 8.26 9.97
CA GLU A 84 -52.30 7.20 10.01
C GLU A 84 -52.49 6.30 11.24
N THR A 85 -52.33 5.01 11.02
CA THR A 85 -52.42 4.01 12.07
C THR A 85 -51.03 3.73 12.62
N LYS A 86 -50.96 3.24 13.87
CA LYS A 86 -49.69 2.80 14.46
C LYS A 86 -49.02 1.71 13.59
N SER A 87 -49.83 0.81 13.02
CA SER A 87 -49.36 -0.25 12.13
C SER A 87 -48.79 0.32 10.81
N GLY A 88 -49.50 1.27 10.19
CA GLY A 88 -49.02 1.91 8.95
C GLY A 88 -47.74 2.71 9.14
N ALA A 89 -47.62 3.45 10.26
CA ALA A 89 -46.39 4.12 10.65
C ALA A 89 -45.23 3.13 10.85
N GLN A 90 -45.46 1.99 11.52
CA GLN A 90 -44.44 0.97 11.73
C GLN A 90 -43.98 0.34 10.42
N THR A 91 -44.90 0.04 9.50
CA THR A 91 -44.56 -0.48 8.16
C THR A 91 -43.65 0.51 7.42
N LYS A 92 -44.01 1.80 7.40
CA LYS A 92 -43.17 2.84 6.76
C LYS A 92 -41.79 2.95 7.40
N ALA A 93 -41.70 2.85 8.73
CA ALA A 93 -40.43 2.88 9.46
C ALA A 93 -39.56 1.67 9.12
N ASN A 94 -40.13 0.46 9.10
CA ASN A 94 -39.42 -0.76 8.74
C ASN A 94 -38.90 -0.71 7.29
N THR A 95 -39.73 -0.24 6.35
CA THR A 95 -39.31 -0.06 4.95
C THR A 95 -38.17 0.95 4.84
N ALA A 96 -38.22 2.05 5.58
CA ALA A 96 -37.12 3.02 5.60
C ALA A 96 -35.82 2.42 6.18
N GLU A 97 -35.92 1.64 7.25
CA GLU A 97 -34.77 0.94 7.85
C GLU A 97 -34.15 -0.08 6.90
N GLU A 98 -34.98 -0.90 6.24
CA GLU A 98 -34.52 -1.90 5.26
C GLU A 98 -33.88 -1.24 4.03
N ASN A 99 -34.48 -0.17 3.51
CA ASN A 99 -33.91 0.61 2.42
C ASN A 99 -32.56 1.22 2.81
N ALA A 100 -32.42 1.75 4.02
CA ALA A 100 -31.17 2.30 4.53
C ALA A 100 -30.08 1.21 4.66
N LYS A 101 -30.42 0.04 5.22
CA LYS A 101 -29.50 -1.10 5.31
C LYS A 101 -29.05 -1.58 3.93
N THR A 102 -30.00 -1.73 3.01
CA THR A 102 -29.74 -2.17 1.63
C THR A 102 -28.83 -1.20 0.91
N TYR A 103 -29.11 0.10 1.00
CA TYR A 103 -28.27 1.14 0.39
C TYR A 103 -26.83 1.04 0.90
N VAL A 104 -26.62 0.98 2.21
CA VAL A 104 -25.27 0.87 2.79
C VAL A 104 -24.57 -0.41 2.33
N ASN A 105 -25.24 -1.56 2.40
CA ASN A 105 -24.66 -2.85 2.01
C ASN A 105 -24.27 -2.89 0.53
N GLN A 106 -25.05 -2.27 -0.36
CA GLN A 106 -24.72 -2.14 -1.79
C GLN A 106 -23.48 -1.28 -2.03
N GLN A 107 -23.28 -0.22 -1.25
CA GLN A 107 -22.12 0.68 -1.42
C GLN A 107 -20.82 0.07 -0.88
N VAL A 108 -20.88 -0.67 0.22
CA VAL A 108 -19.68 -1.15 0.92
C VAL A 108 -19.37 -2.63 0.70
N GLY A 109 -20.30 -3.38 0.14
CA GLY A 109 -20.20 -4.83 -0.02
C GLY A 109 -20.18 -5.59 1.31
N ASP A 110 -19.86 -6.87 1.23
CA ASP A 110 -19.71 -7.71 2.43
C ASP A 110 -18.34 -7.46 3.08
N LYS A 111 -18.35 -6.81 4.25
CA LYS A 111 -17.13 -6.48 5.01
C LYS A 111 -16.34 -7.72 5.44
N THR A 112 -16.95 -8.91 5.51
CA THR A 112 -16.24 -10.15 5.85
C THR A 112 -15.23 -10.55 4.77
N THR A 113 -15.44 -10.10 3.54
CA THR A 113 -14.57 -10.34 2.38
C THR A 113 -13.32 -9.46 2.35
N LEU A 114 -13.21 -8.47 3.25
CA LEU A 114 -11.97 -7.70 3.40
C LEU A 114 -10.80 -8.63 3.77
N LEU A 115 -9.67 -8.42 3.09
CA LEU A 115 -8.41 -9.14 3.33
C LEU A 115 -7.57 -8.50 4.45
N THR A 116 -7.93 -7.29 4.87
CA THR A 116 -7.33 -6.59 6.00
C THR A 116 -7.69 -7.29 7.32
N ALA A 117 -6.86 -7.11 8.35
CA ALA A 117 -7.17 -7.57 9.70
C ALA A 117 -8.40 -6.84 10.26
N ASN A 118 -8.54 -5.55 9.94
CA ASN A 118 -9.69 -4.75 10.33
C ASN A 118 -10.88 -4.98 9.38
N LYS A 119 -11.95 -5.63 9.86
CA LYS A 119 -13.16 -5.94 9.06
C LYS A 119 -14.41 -5.18 9.47
N THR A 120 -14.43 -4.54 10.64
CA THR A 120 -15.64 -3.88 11.16
C THR A 120 -15.77 -2.42 10.71
N ASN A 121 -14.64 -1.78 10.40
CA ASN A 121 -14.52 -0.37 10.05
C ASN A 121 -13.71 -0.21 8.75
N LEU A 122 -14.35 0.36 7.72
CA LEU A 122 -13.72 0.55 6.40
C LEU A 122 -12.55 1.53 6.44
N THR A 123 -12.66 2.61 7.22
CA THR A 123 -11.57 3.57 7.39
C THR A 123 -10.34 2.89 7.99
N ALA A 124 -10.53 2.04 8.99
CA ALA A 124 -9.44 1.27 9.59
C ALA A 124 -8.80 0.29 8.59
N ALA A 125 -9.62 -0.43 7.81
CA ALA A 125 -9.15 -1.32 6.73
C ALA A 125 -8.31 -0.56 5.69
N VAL A 126 -8.80 0.61 5.25
CA VAL A 126 -8.09 1.45 4.26
C VAL A 126 -6.77 1.99 4.84
N ASN A 127 -6.74 2.42 6.09
CA ASN A 127 -5.52 2.88 6.75
C ASN A 127 -4.47 1.76 6.90
N GLU A 128 -4.91 0.52 7.15
CA GLU A 128 -4.05 -0.66 7.18
C GLU A 128 -3.38 -0.92 5.81
N LEU A 129 -4.14 -0.76 4.72
CA LEU A 129 -3.61 -0.86 3.36
C LEU A 129 -2.56 0.23 3.06
N PHE A 130 -2.83 1.49 3.45
CA PHE A 130 -1.85 2.57 3.29
C PHE A 130 -0.58 2.34 4.11
N THR A 131 -0.72 1.84 5.34
CA THR A 131 0.41 1.49 6.20
C THR A 131 1.23 0.37 5.56
N SER A 132 0.58 -0.68 5.07
CA SER A 132 1.23 -1.80 4.38
C SER A 132 1.99 -1.36 3.13
N ALA A 133 1.39 -0.48 2.31
CA ALA A 133 2.05 0.10 1.15
C ALA A 133 3.27 0.96 1.55
N ASN A 134 3.17 1.72 2.64
CA ASN A 134 4.27 2.53 3.14
C ASN A 134 5.43 1.67 3.68
N ASN A 135 5.13 0.60 4.41
CA ASN A 135 6.11 -0.38 4.86
C ASN A 135 6.83 -1.04 3.68
N GLY A 136 6.12 -1.36 2.60
CA GLY A 136 6.72 -1.89 1.37
C GLY A 136 7.73 -0.92 0.74
N LYS A 137 7.37 0.37 0.64
CA LYS A 137 8.26 1.43 0.17
C LYS A 137 9.50 1.59 1.05
N GLU A 138 9.31 1.63 2.36
CA GLU A 138 10.40 1.72 3.34
C GLU A 138 11.34 0.51 3.25
N GLY A 139 10.79 -0.70 3.13
CA GLY A 139 11.57 -1.92 2.93
C GLY A 139 12.47 -1.85 1.68
N ILE A 140 11.93 -1.41 0.54
CA ILE A 140 12.71 -1.24 -0.69
C ILE A 140 13.79 -0.17 -0.51
N ALA A 141 13.44 0.98 0.06
CA ALA A 141 14.40 2.07 0.30
C ALA A 141 15.53 1.64 1.24
N ASN A 142 15.24 0.84 2.26
CA ASN A 142 16.24 0.33 3.19
C ASN A 142 17.18 -0.70 2.54
N VAL A 143 16.68 -1.57 1.67
CA VAL A 143 17.51 -2.57 0.97
C VAL A 143 18.43 -1.93 -0.07
N ILE A 144 17.91 -0.97 -0.85
CA ILE A 144 18.67 -0.34 -1.94
C ILE A 144 19.55 0.81 -1.42
N GLY A 145 19.07 1.56 -0.43
CA GLY A 145 19.71 2.76 0.11
C GLY A 145 19.48 4.02 -0.74
N ALA A 146 20.27 5.05 -0.47
CA ALA A 146 20.23 6.30 -1.22
C ALA A 146 20.47 6.03 -2.72
N PRO A 147 19.72 6.67 -3.64
CA PRO A 147 18.86 7.85 -3.46
C PRO A 147 17.39 7.55 -3.15
N LEU A 148 17.02 6.30 -2.82
CA LEU A 148 15.62 5.98 -2.51
C LEU A 148 15.25 6.45 -1.10
N THR A 149 14.02 6.96 -0.96
CA THR A 149 13.46 7.35 0.35
C THR A 149 12.02 6.88 0.47
N LYS A 150 11.53 6.64 1.70
CA LYS A 150 10.16 6.17 1.96
C LYS A 150 9.06 7.12 1.45
N ASP A 151 9.41 8.39 1.27
CA ASP A 151 8.47 9.44 0.86
C ASP A 151 8.22 9.46 -0.65
N GLN A 152 9.03 8.73 -1.43
CA GLN A 152 8.82 8.57 -2.87
C GLN A 152 7.57 7.73 -3.18
N THR A 153 6.97 7.94 -4.35
CA THR A 153 5.99 7.00 -4.92
C THR A 153 6.69 5.76 -5.48
N PHE A 154 5.97 4.65 -5.67
CA PHE A 154 6.53 3.47 -6.35
C PHE A 154 7.04 3.78 -7.76
N ALA A 155 6.39 4.71 -8.47
CA ALA A 155 6.84 5.15 -9.79
C ALA A 155 8.19 5.90 -9.71
N GLN A 156 8.36 6.78 -8.72
CA GLN A 156 9.62 7.48 -8.48
C GLN A 156 10.73 6.49 -8.07
N MET A 157 10.45 5.55 -7.17
CA MET A 157 11.40 4.50 -6.78
C MET A 157 11.86 3.66 -7.98
N LYS A 158 10.91 3.25 -8.86
CA LYS A 158 11.22 2.54 -10.10
C LYS A 158 12.19 3.35 -10.98
N THR A 159 11.92 4.64 -11.16
CA THR A 159 12.78 5.53 -11.93
C THR A 159 14.18 5.63 -11.30
N SER A 160 14.27 5.82 -9.98
CA SER A 160 15.56 5.87 -9.27
C SER A 160 16.37 4.57 -9.41
N ILE A 161 15.72 3.41 -9.27
CA ILE A 161 16.38 2.10 -9.47
C ILE A 161 16.86 1.96 -10.93
N GLN A 162 16.07 2.40 -11.91
CA GLN A 162 16.49 2.36 -13.31
C GLN A 162 17.68 3.29 -13.58
N THR A 163 17.72 4.47 -12.96
CA THR A 163 18.88 5.37 -13.03
C THR A 163 20.13 4.71 -12.45
N LEU A 164 20.03 4.07 -11.28
CA LEU A 164 21.14 3.32 -10.68
C LEU A 164 21.64 2.20 -11.61
N LYS A 165 20.73 1.44 -12.24
CA LYS A 165 21.09 0.41 -13.23
C LYS A 165 21.79 0.99 -14.45
N ASN A 166 21.32 2.12 -14.96
CA ASN A 166 21.97 2.82 -16.07
C ASN A 166 23.40 3.24 -15.69
N GLN A 167 23.58 3.79 -14.48
CA GLN A 167 24.90 4.18 -13.97
C GLN A 167 25.85 2.98 -13.83
N LEU A 168 25.37 1.86 -13.29
CA LEU A 168 26.15 0.62 -13.21
C LEU A 168 26.59 0.15 -14.60
N ALA A 169 25.67 0.14 -15.57
CA ALA A 169 26.00 -0.25 -16.94
C ALA A 169 27.05 0.70 -17.57
N THR A 170 26.90 2.01 -17.39
CA THR A 170 27.91 2.99 -17.85
C THR A 170 29.28 2.74 -17.22
N ASN A 171 29.34 2.43 -15.92
CA ASN A 171 30.60 2.12 -15.23
C ASN A 171 31.24 0.83 -15.76
N LEU A 172 30.44 -0.20 -16.06
CA LEU A 172 30.94 -1.44 -16.66
C LEU A 172 31.49 -1.21 -18.07
N VAL A 173 30.80 -0.40 -18.89
CA VAL A 173 31.29 -0.02 -20.22
C VAL A 173 32.62 0.73 -20.13
N ALA A 174 32.80 1.59 -19.13
CA ALA A 174 34.07 2.26 -18.87
C ALA A 174 35.21 1.30 -18.46
N GLN A 175 34.88 0.07 -18.02
CA GLN A 175 35.81 -1.02 -17.72
C GLN A 175 35.88 -2.05 -18.86
N GLU A 176 35.57 -1.62 -20.08
CA GLU A 176 35.59 -2.43 -21.31
C GLU A 176 34.63 -3.63 -21.28
N GLN A 177 33.65 -3.64 -20.37
CA GLN A 177 32.61 -4.67 -20.34
C GLN A 177 31.36 -4.17 -21.07
N PRO A 178 30.90 -4.85 -22.15
CA PRO A 178 29.71 -4.42 -22.87
C PRO A 178 28.49 -4.54 -21.97
N ALA A 179 27.81 -3.45 -21.65
CA ALA A 179 26.64 -3.43 -20.75
C ALA A 179 25.61 -2.37 -21.14
N GLN A 180 24.33 -2.66 -20.89
CA GLN A 180 23.21 -1.75 -21.12
C GLN A 180 22.27 -1.70 -19.90
N GLY A 181 21.73 -0.53 -19.58
CA GLY A 181 20.85 -0.35 -18.42
C GLY A 181 19.49 -1.07 -18.52
N SER A 182 19.11 -1.51 -19.72
CA SER A 182 17.92 -2.35 -19.98
C SER A 182 18.09 -3.80 -19.50
N GLU A 183 19.32 -4.27 -19.33
CA GLU A 183 19.62 -5.63 -18.86
C GLU A 183 19.12 -5.89 -17.43
N SER A 184 18.97 -7.15 -17.04
CA SER A 184 18.64 -7.49 -15.65
C SER A 184 19.79 -7.10 -14.71
N LEU A 185 19.49 -6.79 -13.44
CA LEU A 185 20.54 -6.48 -12.46
C LEU A 185 21.51 -7.66 -12.31
N GLN A 186 21.00 -8.90 -12.33
CA GLN A 186 21.84 -10.09 -12.28
C GLN A 186 22.80 -10.18 -13.48
N ALA A 187 22.36 -9.82 -14.69
CA ALA A 187 23.23 -9.82 -15.88
C ALA A 187 24.36 -8.79 -15.75
N LEU A 188 24.07 -7.58 -15.23
CA LEU A 188 25.09 -6.57 -14.95
C LEU A 188 26.07 -7.05 -13.86
N ILE A 189 25.57 -7.68 -12.78
CA ILE A 189 26.41 -8.25 -11.71
C ILE A 189 27.35 -9.32 -12.27
N ASN A 190 26.86 -10.21 -13.14
CA ASN A 190 27.66 -11.29 -13.71
C ASN A 190 28.79 -10.80 -14.64
N LYS A 191 28.80 -9.52 -15.04
CA LYS A 191 29.88 -8.92 -15.83
C LYS A 191 31.02 -8.39 -14.95
N VAL A 192 30.77 -8.14 -13.66
CA VAL A 192 31.77 -7.62 -12.72
C VAL A 192 33.02 -8.51 -12.63
N PRO A 193 32.92 -9.86 -12.57
CA PRO A 193 34.10 -10.73 -12.54
C PRO A 193 34.99 -10.67 -13.78
N ASN A 194 34.45 -10.19 -14.91
CA ASN A 194 35.17 -10.10 -16.18
C ASN A 194 35.84 -8.73 -16.38
N ILE A 195 35.73 -7.82 -15.41
CA ILE A 195 36.40 -6.50 -15.46
C ILE A 195 37.91 -6.71 -15.58
N TYR A 196 38.49 -6.08 -16.60
CA TYR A 196 39.93 -6.09 -16.81
C TYR A 196 40.61 -5.19 -15.78
N THR A 197 41.45 -5.76 -14.91
CA THR A 197 42.14 -5.04 -13.82
C THR A 197 43.54 -4.55 -14.21
N GLY A 198 43.88 -4.62 -15.49
CA GLY A 198 45.21 -4.32 -16.02
C GLY A 198 46.12 -5.55 -16.12
N LYS A 199 47.28 -5.37 -16.75
CA LYS A 199 48.34 -6.41 -16.80
C LYS A 199 49.00 -6.54 -15.44
N LYS A 200 49.23 -7.77 -14.98
CA LYS A 200 49.94 -8.05 -13.74
C LYS A 200 51.42 -7.74 -13.87
N TRP A 201 52.07 -7.43 -12.75
CA TRP A 201 53.51 -7.26 -12.69
C TRP A 201 54.04 -7.63 -11.31
N ALA A 202 55.31 -8.00 -11.24
CA ALA A 202 56.01 -8.33 -10.01
C ALA A 202 57.46 -7.86 -10.08
N ARG A 203 58.08 -7.63 -8.93
CA ARG A 203 59.53 -7.33 -8.84
C ARG A 203 60.13 -7.99 -7.62
N GLY A 204 61.43 -8.23 -7.65
CA GLY A 204 62.12 -8.83 -6.52
C GLY A 204 63.63 -8.89 -6.71
N THR A 205 64.24 -9.70 -5.87
CA THR A 205 65.64 -10.10 -5.97
C THR A 205 65.71 -11.60 -6.25
N GLY A 206 66.80 -12.07 -6.85
CA GLY A 206 67.09 -13.48 -6.98
C GLY A 206 68.58 -13.71 -7.24
N GLU A 207 69.03 -14.94 -7.01
CA GLU A 207 70.42 -15.31 -7.23
C GLU A 207 70.55 -15.98 -8.60
N GLY A 208 71.43 -15.44 -9.45
CA GLY A 208 71.80 -16.04 -10.72
C GLY A 208 72.69 -17.25 -10.50
N ILE A 209 72.22 -18.43 -10.89
CA ILE A 209 72.87 -19.71 -10.65
C ILE A 209 73.86 -20.00 -11.78
N GLN A 210 75.09 -20.42 -11.44
CA GLN A 210 76.18 -20.61 -12.41
C GLN A 210 76.11 -21.95 -13.19
N ASP A 211 75.19 -22.86 -12.85
CA ASP A 211 75.32 -24.28 -13.19
C ASP A 211 74.11 -24.90 -13.91
N GLY A 212 74.34 -25.50 -15.09
CA GLY A 212 73.65 -26.74 -15.51
C GLY A 212 72.45 -26.70 -16.46
N THR A 213 71.80 -25.56 -16.74
CA THR A 213 70.68 -25.53 -17.71
C THR A 213 71.17 -25.19 -19.11
N ILE A 214 70.86 -26.06 -20.07
CA ILE A 214 71.14 -25.84 -21.49
C ILE A 214 70.02 -25.00 -22.09
N PHE A 215 70.34 -23.79 -22.56
CA PHE A 215 69.41 -22.97 -23.32
C PHE A 215 69.73 -23.10 -24.81
N LYS A 216 68.75 -23.52 -25.60
CA LYS A 216 68.91 -23.68 -27.04
C LYS A 216 68.83 -22.34 -27.73
N ARG A 217 69.91 -21.96 -28.41
CA ARG A 217 69.96 -20.74 -29.23
C ARG A 217 69.32 -21.00 -30.58
N LEU A 218 68.56 -20.04 -31.07
CA LEU A 218 68.07 -20.08 -32.45
C LEU A 218 69.25 -19.88 -33.42
N GLY A 219 69.54 -20.89 -34.23
CA GLY A 219 70.60 -20.86 -35.24
C GLY A 219 72.04 -21.03 -34.71
N GLY A 220 72.23 -21.54 -33.48
CA GLY A 220 73.56 -21.77 -32.89
C GLY A 220 73.66 -23.06 -32.10
N ASN A 221 74.80 -23.27 -31.43
CA ASN A 221 75.00 -24.43 -30.56
C ASN A 221 74.28 -24.26 -29.20
N ASP A 222 73.84 -25.39 -28.65
CA ASP A 222 73.31 -25.53 -27.30
C ASP A 222 74.44 -25.25 -26.29
N ASN A 223 74.29 -24.19 -25.49
CA ASN A 223 75.27 -23.79 -24.49
C ASN A 223 74.63 -23.71 -23.11
N ALA A 224 75.41 -24.01 -22.08
CA ALA A 224 75.03 -23.73 -20.70
C ALA A 224 75.17 -22.22 -20.43
N TYR A 225 74.11 -21.62 -19.91
CA TYR A 225 74.11 -20.23 -19.45
C TYR A 225 73.80 -20.19 -17.95
N PRO A 226 74.38 -19.25 -17.19
CA PRO A 226 73.83 -18.89 -15.89
C PRO A 226 72.35 -18.53 -16.04
N TYR A 227 71.54 -18.70 -15.01
CA TYR A 227 70.10 -18.42 -15.12
C TYR A 227 69.51 -17.87 -13.82
N LEU A 228 68.40 -17.17 -13.98
CA LEU A 228 67.54 -16.72 -12.89
C LEU A 228 66.28 -17.57 -12.90
N ASP A 229 66.03 -18.27 -11.80
CA ASP A 229 64.82 -19.07 -11.57
C ASP A 229 63.98 -18.39 -10.48
N ILE A 230 62.81 -17.89 -10.86
CA ILE A 230 61.88 -17.21 -9.97
C ILE A 230 60.53 -17.90 -10.06
N ALA A 231 60.05 -18.41 -8.92
CA ALA A 231 58.73 -18.98 -8.75
C ALA A 231 57.83 -18.07 -7.89
N GLY A 232 56.54 -18.38 -7.84
CA GLY A 232 55.55 -17.70 -6.99
C GLY A 232 54.89 -16.48 -7.61
N LEU A 233 54.96 -16.33 -8.94
CA LEU A 233 54.13 -15.35 -9.65
C LEU A 233 52.68 -15.85 -9.75
N ASP A 234 51.77 -15.02 -10.21
CA ASP A 234 50.37 -15.38 -10.51
C ASP A 234 49.97 -15.02 -11.95
N PHE A 235 50.97 -14.85 -12.82
CA PHE A 235 50.87 -14.57 -14.25
C PHE A 235 52.02 -15.22 -15.03
N ILE A 236 51.92 -15.21 -16.36
CA ILE A 236 53.01 -15.57 -17.28
C ILE A 236 53.73 -14.28 -17.68
N PRO A 237 55.02 -14.09 -17.35
CA PRO A 237 55.74 -12.90 -17.78
C PRO A 237 55.92 -12.87 -19.29
N GLY A 238 55.50 -11.78 -19.92
CA GLY A 238 55.80 -11.50 -21.32
C GLY A 238 56.96 -10.53 -21.49
N VAL A 239 57.32 -9.77 -20.44
CA VAL A 239 58.56 -9.00 -20.37
C VAL A 239 59.21 -9.21 -19.01
N VAL A 240 60.51 -9.49 -19.00
CA VAL A 240 61.30 -9.56 -17.78
C VAL A 240 62.55 -8.72 -17.96
N VAL A 241 62.86 -7.87 -16.99
CA VAL A 241 64.11 -7.12 -16.92
C VAL A 241 64.81 -7.52 -15.63
N ALA A 242 66.00 -8.11 -15.75
CA ALA A 242 66.85 -8.48 -14.63
C ALA A 242 68.18 -7.73 -14.71
N VAL A 243 68.58 -7.09 -13.61
CA VAL A 243 69.80 -6.26 -13.52
C VAL A 243 70.68 -6.80 -12.41
N GLN A 244 71.94 -7.10 -12.73
CA GLN A 244 72.91 -7.59 -11.76
C GLN A 244 73.23 -6.50 -10.73
N SER A 245 73.27 -6.90 -9.47
CA SER A 245 73.60 -6.05 -8.32
C SER A 245 74.88 -6.54 -7.64
N GLY A 246 75.63 -5.62 -7.03
CA GLY A 246 76.85 -5.95 -6.28
C GLY A 246 78.10 -6.24 -7.12
N SER A 247 78.07 -6.02 -8.44
CA SER A 247 79.21 -6.15 -9.35
C SER A 247 79.53 -4.80 -10.01
N PRO A 248 80.81 -4.45 -10.25
CA PRO A 248 81.20 -3.29 -11.06
C PRO A 248 80.86 -3.46 -12.54
N TYR A 249 80.61 -4.71 -12.98
CA TYR A 249 80.02 -5.04 -14.26
C TYR A 249 78.51 -5.23 -14.09
N HIS A 250 77.71 -4.32 -14.62
CA HIS A 250 76.26 -4.44 -14.56
C HIS A 250 75.78 -5.21 -15.77
N TYR A 251 75.36 -6.45 -15.56
CA TYR A 251 74.67 -7.24 -16.57
C TYR A 251 73.17 -6.95 -16.50
N VAL A 252 72.63 -6.44 -17.61
CA VAL A 252 71.18 -6.30 -17.79
C VAL A 252 70.73 -7.38 -18.75
N THR A 253 69.75 -8.17 -18.32
CA THR A 253 69.09 -9.18 -19.13
C THR A 253 67.65 -8.73 -19.36
N VAL A 254 67.25 -8.60 -20.62
CA VAL A 254 65.86 -8.28 -20.99
C VAL A 254 65.29 -9.42 -21.80
N TYR A 255 64.19 -9.99 -21.34
CA TYR A 255 63.36 -10.91 -22.10
C TYR A 255 62.10 -10.22 -22.59
N THR A 256 61.74 -10.50 -23.83
CA THR A 256 60.44 -10.17 -24.40
C THR A 256 59.90 -11.40 -25.12
N GLN A 257 58.63 -11.75 -24.86
CA GLN A 257 57.95 -12.86 -25.52
C GLN A 257 57.86 -12.64 -27.03
N TYR A 258 57.63 -11.39 -27.43
CA TYR A 258 57.71 -10.96 -28.81
C TYR A 258 59.01 -10.19 -29.02
N PRO A 259 59.79 -10.51 -30.06
CA PRO A 259 61.05 -9.84 -30.33
C PRO A 259 60.83 -8.34 -30.62
N LEU A 260 61.76 -7.50 -30.17
CA LEU A 260 61.78 -6.07 -30.53
C LEU A 260 62.49 -5.82 -31.88
N VAL A 261 63.05 -6.87 -32.48
CA VAL A 261 63.78 -6.83 -33.76
C VAL A 261 63.13 -7.82 -34.71
N ASP A 262 62.80 -7.36 -35.92
CA ASP A 262 62.19 -8.18 -36.96
C ASP A 262 63.05 -9.42 -37.28
N GLY A 263 62.40 -10.58 -37.40
CA GLY A 263 63.05 -11.84 -37.79
C GLY A 263 63.55 -12.73 -36.64
N LEU A 264 63.33 -12.36 -35.38
CA LEU A 264 63.61 -13.21 -34.22
C LEU A 264 62.32 -13.90 -33.72
N GLN A 265 62.39 -14.98 -32.94
CA GLN A 265 61.19 -15.69 -32.41
C GLN A 265 61.01 -15.49 -30.90
N ALA A 266 62.10 -15.24 -30.17
CA ALA A 266 62.16 -14.65 -28.83
C ALA A 266 63.53 -14.01 -28.62
N CYS A 267 63.60 -12.96 -27.81
CA CYS A 267 64.81 -12.17 -27.63
C CYS A 267 65.22 -12.13 -26.15
N THR A 268 66.47 -12.49 -25.87
CA THR A 268 67.14 -12.12 -24.63
C THR A 268 68.32 -11.21 -24.95
N ALA A 269 68.25 -9.96 -24.52
CA ALA A 269 69.35 -9.02 -24.68
C ALA A 269 70.20 -8.98 -23.41
N TYR A 270 71.50 -9.22 -23.56
CA TYR A 270 72.51 -9.02 -22.53
C TYR A 270 73.22 -7.70 -22.79
N MET A 271 73.12 -6.76 -21.86
CA MET A 271 73.95 -5.56 -21.87
C MET A 271 74.99 -5.71 -20.78
N ARG A 272 76.27 -5.59 -21.13
CA ARG A 272 77.36 -5.50 -20.16
C ARG A 272 77.86 -4.07 -20.17
N GLY A 273 77.60 -3.35 -19.08
CA GLY A 273 78.20 -2.05 -18.81
C GLY A 273 79.39 -2.20 -17.88
N ASP A 274 80.54 -1.67 -18.26
CA ASP A 274 81.65 -1.40 -17.34
C ASP A 274 81.53 0.06 -16.89
N ALA A 275 81.65 0.34 -15.59
CA ALA A 275 81.63 1.71 -15.07
C ALA A 275 82.77 2.60 -15.64
N THR A 276 83.74 2.00 -16.36
CA THR A 276 84.94 2.66 -16.88
C THR A 276 85.23 2.43 -18.38
N ALA A 277 84.43 1.65 -19.12
CA ALA A 277 84.67 1.36 -20.55
C ALA A 277 83.41 0.92 -21.34
N ASN A 278 83.57 0.74 -22.67
CA ASN A 278 82.56 0.42 -23.69
C ASN A 278 81.40 -0.49 -23.21
N THR A 279 80.17 -0.05 -23.44
CA THR A 279 78.96 -0.87 -23.27
C THR A 279 78.80 -1.80 -24.47
N ASN A 280 78.84 -3.12 -24.23
CA ASN A 280 78.53 -4.11 -25.26
C ASN A 280 77.09 -4.59 -25.09
N VAL A 281 76.35 -4.64 -26.21
CA VAL A 281 74.99 -5.18 -26.27
C VAL A 281 75.02 -6.44 -27.11
N TYR A 282 74.66 -7.56 -26.51
CA TYR A 282 74.54 -8.85 -27.17
C TYR A 282 73.06 -9.26 -27.18
N ALA A 283 72.44 -9.25 -28.36
CA ALA A 283 71.12 -9.86 -28.52
C ALA A 283 71.30 -11.35 -28.83
N THR A 284 70.74 -12.22 -28.00
CA THR A 284 70.70 -13.66 -28.26
C THR A 284 69.25 -14.11 -28.32
N SER A 285 68.91 -14.78 -29.41
CA SER A 285 67.62 -15.43 -29.55
C SER A 285 67.70 -16.87 -29.09
N PHE A 286 66.73 -17.24 -28.26
CA PHE A 286 66.59 -18.59 -27.74
C PHE A 286 65.28 -19.17 -28.24
N ASP A 287 65.24 -20.48 -28.37
CA ASP A 287 64.00 -21.21 -28.59
C ASP A 287 63.07 -21.01 -27.38
N THR A 288 61.84 -20.56 -27.63
CA THR A 288 60.83 -20.26 -26.61
C THR A 288 60.48 -21.46 -25.74
N LEU A 289 60.72 -22.69 -26.22
CA LEU A 289 60.49 -23.91 -25.45
C LEU A 289 61.46 -24.07 -24.26
N ASN A 290 62.62 -23.40 -24.27
CA ASN A 290 63.65 -23.55 -23.23
C ASN A 290 63.80 -22.33 -22.31
N ILE A 291 63.16 -21.20 -22.63
CA ILE A 291 62.96 -20.11 -21.66
C ILE A 291 61.70 -20.46 -20.88
N GLY A 292 61.84 -20.81 -19.60
CA GLY A 292 60.76 -21.38 -18.78
C GLY A 292 59.73 -20.36 -18.29
N MET A 293 59.17 -19.56 -19.19
CA MET A 293 58.07 -18.64 -18.90
C MET A 293 56.79 -19.43 -18.76
N LYS A 294 56.29 -19.55 -17.53
CA LYS A 294 55.09 -20.32 -17.20
C LYS A 294 54.24 -19.54 -16.21
N ASN A 295 52.99 -19.96 -16.04
CA ASN A 295 52.14 -19.31 -15.06
C ASN A 295 52.74 -19.54 -13.68
N GLY A 296 53.09 -18.46 -13.01
CA GLY A 296 53.67 -18.50 -11.68
C GLY A 296 55.18 -18.71 -11.61
N HIS A 297 55.88 -18.66 -12.74
CA HIS A 297 57.31 -18.95 -12.77
C HIS A 297 58.00 -18.37 -14.02
N PHE A 298 59.22 -17.86 -13.88
CA PHE A 298 60.11 -17.67 -15.02
C PHE A 298 61.50 -18.24 -14.78
N LEU A 299 62.06 -18.81 -15.85
CA LEU A 299 63.44 -19.23 -15.95
C LEU A 299 64.11 -18.45 -17.08
N LEU A 300 65.06 -17.60 -16.74
CA LEU A 300 65.67 -16.64 -17.66
C LEU A 300 67.19 -16.87 -17.75
N PRO A 301 67.77 -17.10 -18.94
CA PRO A 301 69.22 -17.16 -19.07
C PRO A 301 69.83 -15.77 -18.81
N LEU A 302 70.99 -15.75 -18.16
CA LEU A 302 71.71 -14.56 -17.70
C LEU A 302 73.11 -14.51 -18.33
N GLY A 303 73.67 -13.31 -18.39
CA GLY A 303 75.05 -13.10 -18.85
C GLY A 303 76.13 -13.46 -17.80
N ALA A 304 75.73 -13.59 -16.52
CA ALA A 304 76.62 -13.93 -15.40
C ALA A 304 75.82 -14.49 -14.21
N ALA A 305 76.49 -15.22 -13.32
CA ALA A 305 75.97 -15.61 -12.02
C ALA A 305 76.10 -14.46 -11.00
N GLY A 306 75.41 -14.55 -9.85
CA GLY A 306 75.43 -13.54 -8.79
C GLY A 306 74.05 -12.92 -8.53
N ALA A 307 73.94 -11.95 -7.63
CA ALA A 307 72.67 -11.36 -7.24
C ALA A 307 72.04 -10.45 -8.32
N PHE A 308 70.75 -10.64 -8.63
CA PHE A 308 69.97 -9.81 -9.56
C PHE A 308 68.76 -9.17 -8.87
N LYS A 309 68.41 -7.95 -9.33
CA LYS A 309 67.08 -7.35 -9.14
C LYS A 309 66.28 -7.54 -10.40
N TRP A 310 65.01 -7.92 -10.30
CA TRP A 310 64.19 -8.19 -11.47
C TRP A 310 62.83 -7.51 -11.37
N ILE A 311 62.23 -7.24 -12.53
CA ILE A 311 60.83 -6.86 -12.71
C ILE A 311 60.26 -7.68 -13.87
N ALA A 312 59.06 -8.21 -13.68
CA ALA A 312 58.33 -9.03 -14.63
C ALA A 312 56.97 -8.39 -14.88
N TYR A 313 56.56 -8.32 -16.14
CA TYR A 313 55.27 -7.82 -16.58
C TYR A 313 54.55 -8.91 -17.37
N GLU A 314 53.27 -9.06 -17.10
CA GLU A 314 52.34 -9.70 -18.02
C GLU A 314 52.25 -8.84 -19.28
N TRP A 315 52.32 -9.46 -20.45
CA TRP A 315 52.25 -8.78 -21.75
C TRP A 315 50.92 -9.08 -22.43
#